data_AF-A0A7C5ZIV3-F1
#
_entry.id   AF-A0A7C5ZIV3-F1
#
_cell.length_a   1.000
_cell.length_b   1.000
_cell.length_c   1.000
_cell.angle_alpha   90.00
_cell.angle_beta   90.00
_cell.angle_gamma   90.00
#
_symmetry.space_group_name_H-M   'P 1'
#
loop_
_entity.id
_entity.type
_entity.pdbx_description
1 polymer ?
#
loop_
_entity_poly.entity_id
_entity_poly.type
_entity_poly.pdbx_seq_one_letter_code
_entity_poly.pdbx_strand_id
1 'polypeptide(L)'
;MTTGLATIHAGICGFTTRVRAEADDEYQVTLKVESDCEKVQRFGTELSERMPISALEELELGSDGVILSTARRHLKGCCSACVTCDGVFKTMQVAAGLALPAPVSIELELLG
;
A
#
# COMPACT_ATOMS: atom_id res chain seq x y z
N MET A 1 -12.36 8.45 -13.58
CA MET A 1 -11.11 7.80 -13.14
C MET A 1 -10.21 8.80 -12.42
N THR A 2 -9.96 8.57 -11.14
CA THR A 2 -9.11 9.40 -10.27
C THR A 2 -7.80 8.67 -9.99
N THR A 3 -6.69 9.39 -9.86
CA THR A 3 -5.36 8.79 -9.62
C THR A 3 -4.81 9.23 -8.26
N GLY A 4 -4.45 8.26 -7.43
CA GLY A 4 -3.67 8.43 -6.21
C GLY A 4 -2.20 8.06 -6.45
N LEU A 5 -1.28 8.85 -5.90
CA LEU A 5 0.15 8.61 -5.98
C LEU A 5 0.77 8.63 -4.59
N ALA A 6 1.70 7.72 -4.32
CA ALA A 6 2.51 7.75 -3.11
C ALA A 6 3.98 7.46 -3.40
N THR A 7 4.85 8.13 -2.64
CA THR A 7 6.25 7.75 -2.46
C THR A 7 6.42 7.41 -0.98
N ILE A 8 6.81 6.17 -0.69
CA ILE A 8 6.85 5.61 0.66
C ILE A 8 8.29 5.28 1.00
N HIS A 9 8.79 5.86 2.09
CA HIS A 9 10.11 5.55 2.64
C HIS A 9 9.95 4.52 3.75
N ALA A 10 10.57 3.34 3.59
CA ALA A 10 10.35 2.20 4.48
C ALA A 10 11.05 2.30 5.85
N GLY A 11 11.82 3.38 6.09
CA GLY A 11 12.57 3.62 7.32
C GLY A 11 14.05 3.26 7.16
N ILE A 12 14.67 2.77 8.24
CA ILE A 12 16.13 2.58 8.35
C ILE A 12 16.73 1.62 7.31
N CYS A 13 15.92 0.75 6.69
CA CYS A 13 16.40 -0.12 5.60
C CYS A 13 16.71 0.66 4.31
N GLY A 14 16.27 1.92 4.18
CA GLY A 14 16.62 2.83 3.08
C GLY A 14 15.84 2.60 1.78
N PHE A 15 15.00 1.57 1.70
CA PHE A 15 14.23 1.28 0.48
C PHE A 15 13.07 2.26 0.27
N THR A 16 12.85 2.64 -0.99
CA THR A 16 11.72 3.47 -1.40
C THR A 16 10.72 2.66 -2.22
N THR A 17 9.44 2.97 -2.09
CA THR A 17 8.35 2.39 -2.90
C THR A 17 7.51 3.50 -3.52
N ARG A 18 7.20 3.37 -4.80
CA ARG A 18 6.31 4.24 -5.56
C ARG A 18 5.03 3.47 -5.86
N VAL A 19 3.89 4.07 -5.56
CA VAL A 19 2.58 3.47 -5.78
C VAL A 19 1.76 4.40 -6.66
N ARG A 20 1.10 3.81 -7.66
CA ARG A 20 0.07 4.45 -8.47
C ARG A 20 -1.22 3.66 -8.31
N ALA A 21 -2.28 4.31 -7.89
CA ALA A 21 -3.62 3.75 -7.80
C ALA A 21 -4.55 4.51 -8.73
N GLU A 22 -5.36 3.80 -9.51
CA GLU A 22 -6.38 4.38 -10.38
C GLU A 22 -7.73 3.81 -9.98
N ALA A 23 -8.69 4.67 -9.67
CA ALA A 23 -10.04 4.30 -9.25
C ALA A 23 -11.07 4.80 -10.27
N ASP A 24 -12.07 3.99 -10.59
CA ASP A 24 -13.24 4.43 -11.34
C ASP A 24 -14.38 4.92 -10.43
N ASP A 25 -15.52 5.27 -11.03
CA ASP A 25 -16.67 5.83 -10.32
C ASP A 25 -17.44 4.75 -9.52
N GLU A 26 -17.11 3.47 -9.72
CA GLU A 26 -17.65 2.31 -9.00
C GLU A 26 -16.70 1.81 -7.89
N TYR A 27 -15.69 2.62 -7.55
CA TYR A 27 -14.67 2.32 -6.54
C TYR A 27 -13.81 1.07 -6.87
N GLN A 28 -13.74 0.67 -8.14
CA GLN A 28 -12.81 -0.36 -8.58
C GLN A 28 -11.42 0.26 -8.77
N VAL A 29 -10.43 -0.32 -8.11
CA VAL A 29 -9.06 0.20 -8.06
C VAL A 29 -8.08 -0.77 -8.70
N THR A 30 -7.22 -0.23 -9.57
CA THR A 30 -6.02 -0.90 -10.05
C THR A 30 -4.77 -0.25 -9.42
N LEU A 31 -3.85 -1.09 -8.94
CA LEU A 31 -2.62 -0.67 -8.28
C LEU A 31 -1.37 -1.08 -9.07
N LYS A 32 -0.40 -0.18 -9.18
CA LYS A 32 0.97 -0.45 -9.61
C LYS A 32 1.93 -0.12 -8.46
N VAL A 33 2.73 -1.09 -8.05
CA VAL A 33 3.70 -0.97 -6.95
C VAL A 33 5.11 -1.20 -7.50
N GLU A 34 5.98 -0.20 -7.38
CA GLU A 34 7.39 -0.26 -7.78
C GLU A 34 8.25 -0.01 -6.54
N SER A 35 9.25 -0.85 -6.27
CA SER A 35 10.01 -0.78 -5.03
C SER A 35 11.46 -1.19 -5.20
N ASP A 36 12.35 -0.62 -4.39
CA ASP A 36 13.74 -1.05 -4.26
C ASP A 36 13.87 -2.31 -3.37
N CYS A 37 12.81 -2.70 -2.65
CA CYS A 37 12.80 -3.86 -1.77
C CYS A 37 12.25 -5.10 -2.48
N GLU A 38 13.05 -6.17 -2.59
CA GLU A 38 12.65 -7.43 -3.24
C GLU A 38 11.35 -8.03 -2.67
N LYS A 39 11.13 -7.97 -1.34
CA LYS A 39 9.90 -8.49 -0.74
C LYS A 39 8.67 -7.68 -1.16
N VAL A 40 8.82 -6.36 -1.28
CA VAL A 40 7.75 -5.47 -1.73
C VAL A 40 7.50 -5.66 -3.23
N GLN A 41 8.54 -5.91 -4.03
CA GLN A 41 8.38 -6.25 -5.45
C GLN A 41 7.52 -7.51 -5.63
N ARG A 42 7.81 -8.59 -4.89
CA ARG A 42 7.00 -9.83 -4.92
C ARG A 42 5.56 -9.58 -4.48
N PHE A 43 5.37 -8.79 -3.43
CA PHE A 43 4.05 -8.33 -3.00
C PHE A 43 3.32 -7.56 -4.10
N GLY A 44 3.99 -6.61 -4.77
CA GLY A 44 3.44 -5.83 -5.87
C GLY A 44 3.04 -6.68 -7.07
N THR A 45 3.89 -7.65 -7.44
CA THR A 45 3.60 -8.61 -8.52
C THR A 45 2.34 -9.43 -8.21
N GLU A 46 2.29 -10.09 -7.05
CA GLU A 46 1.11 -10.89 -6.69
C GLU A 46 -0.15 -10.02 -6.53
N LEU A 47 -0.01 -8.81 -5.99
CA LEU A 47 -1.14 -7.89 -5.89
C LEU A 47 -1.68 -7.49 -7.27
N SER A 48 -0.81 -7.28 -8.25
CA SER A 48 -1.21 -6.90 -9.62
C SER A 48 -2.04 -7.98 -10.32
N GLU A 49 -1.79 -9.26 -10.01
CA GLU A 49 -2.56 -10.40 -10.53
C GLU A 49 -4.00 -10.45 -10.01
N ARG A 50 -4.31 -9.66 -8.96
CA ARG A 50 -5.62 -9.61 -8.32
C ARG A 50 -6.45 -8.38 -8.68
N MET A 51 -5.95 -7.52 -9.58
CA MET A 51 -6.63 -6.28 -9.96
C MET A 51 -7.70 -6.52 -11.05
N PRO A 52 -8.76 -5.69 -11.13
CA PRO A 52 -9.12 -4.63 -10.17
C PRO A 52 -9.72 -5.20 -8.87
N ILE A 53 -9.72 -4.40 -7.80
CA ILE A 53 -10.39 -4.72 -6.53
C ILE A 53 -11.33 -3.60 -6.09
N SER A 54 -12.37 -3.95 -5.32
CA SER A 54 -13.29 -2.98 -4.72
C SER A 54 -12.65 -2.31 -3.50
N ALA A 55 -12.48 -0.98 -3.55
CA ALA A 55 -11.97 -0.23 -2.39
C ALA A 55 -12.92 -0.26 -1.19
N LEU A 56 -14.23 -0.42 -1.43
CA LEU A 56 -15.23 -0.53 -0.37
C LEU A 56 -15.10 -1.86 0.37
N GLU A 57 -14.92 -2.97 -0.35
CA GLU A 57 -14.67 -4.28 0.25
C GLU A 57 -13.35 -4.30 1.02
N GLU A 58 -12.29 -3.65 0.50
CA GLU A 58 -11.03 -3.51 1.22
C GLU A 58 -11.18 -2.78 2.57
N LEU A 59 -12.07 -1.78 2.65
CA LEU A 59 -12.35 -1.10 3.92
C LEU A 59 -13.17 -1.97 4.87
N GLU A 60 -14.16 -2.70 4.37
CA GLU A 60 -15.01 -3.58 5.16
C GLU A 60 -14.21 -4.74 5.78
N LEU A 61 -13.36 -5.38 4.98
CA LEU A 61 -12.50 -6.48 5.41
C LEU A 61 -11.27 -6.00 6.18
N GLY A 62 -10.86 -4.76 5.99
CA GLY A 62 -9.70 -4.16 6.62
C GLY A 62 -8.43 -4.98 6.42
N SER A 63 -7.86 -5.47 7.53
CA SER A 63 -6.63 -6.27 7.55
C SER A 63 -6.71 -7.59 6.78
N ASP A 64 -7.92 -8.11 6.56
CA ASP A 64 -8.16 -9.38 5.87
C ASP A 64 -8.49 -9.17 4.38
N GLY A 65 -8.55 -7.91 3.92
CA GLY A 65 -8.67 -7.52 2.53
C GLY A 65 -7.49 -7.98 1.66
N VAL A 66 -7.67 -7.91 0.34
CA VAL A 66 -6.71 -8.31 -0.69
C VAL A 66 -5.34 -7.67 -0.49
N ILE A 67 -5.26 -6.36 -0.24
CA ILE A 67 -3.99 -5.64 -0.15
C ILE A 67 -3.20 -6.14 1.06
N LEU A 68 -3.78 -6.04 2.26
CA LEU A 68 -3.07 -6.31 3.51
C LEU A 68 -2.85 -7.82 3.74
N SER A 69 -3.77 -8.69 3.32
CA SER A 69 -3.55 -10.14 3.36
C SER A 69 -2.43 -10.58 2.42
N THR A 70 -2.30 -9.97 1.23
CA THR A 70 -1.20 -10.24 0.28
C THR A 70 0.13 -9.73 0.82
N ALA A 71 0.14 -8.54 1.43
CA ALA A 71 1.32 -8.01 2.09
C ALA A 71 1.86 -8.97 3.18
N ARG A 72 0.98 -9.51 4.04
CA ARG A 72 1.33 -10.47 5.11
C ARG A 72 2.00 -11.76 4.60
N ARG A 73 1.74 -12.18 3.35
CA ARG A 73 2.37 -13.37 2.75
C ARG A 73 3.85 -13.14 2.41
N HIS A 74 4.23 -11.93 2.00
CA HIS A 74 5.57 -11.58 1.53
C HIS A 74 6.42 -10.84 2.55
N LEU A 75 5.80 -9.96 3.34
CA LEU A 75 6.48 -9.09 4.28
C LEU A 75 6.50 -9.76 5.66
N LYS A 76 7.55 -10.56 5.87
CA LYS A 76 7.79 -11.34 7.10
C LYS A 76 9.08 -10.91 7.81
N GLY A 77 9.20 -11.28 9.09
CA GLY A 77 10.37 -10.98 9.94
C GLY A 77 10.43 -9.49 10.29
N CYS A 78 11.59 -8.86 10.11
CA CYS A 78 11.75 -7.41 10.31
C CYS A 78 10.81 -6.55 9.43
N CYS A 79 10.24 -7.13 8.36
CA CYS A 79 9.31 -6.43 7.46
C CYS A 79 7.83 -6.62 7.83
N SER A 80 7.51 -7.36 8.90
CA SER A 80 6.11 -7.75 9.21
C SER A 80 5.17 -6.55 9.45
N ALA A 81 5.73 -5.41 9.83
CA ALA A 81 5.02 -4.14 10.00
C ALA A 81 5.66 -3.03 9.13
N CYS A 82 6.15 -3.39 7.94
CA CYS A 82 6.72 -2.39 7.03
C CYS A 82 5.64 -1.38 6.62
N VAL A 83 5.91 -0.09 6.79
CA VAL A 83 5.00 1.02 6.45
C VAL A 83 4.57 1.04 4.98
N THR A 84 5.29 0.34 4.11
CA THR A 84 4.93 0.19 2.70
C THR A 84 3.54 -0.42 2.50
N CYS A 85 3.13 -1.40 3.32
CA CYS A 85 1.79 -2.01 3.21
C CYS A 85 0.70 -0.96 3.42
N ASP A 86 0.84 -0.19 4.51
CA ASP A 86 -0.12 0.83 4.91
C ASP A 86 -0.13 1.97 3.89
N GLY A 87 1.04 2.34 3.34
CA GLY A 87 1.12 3.32 2.28
C GLY A 87 0.41 2.88 1.00
N VAL A 88 0.51 1.61 0.60
CA VAL A 88 -0.21 1.06 -0.56
C VAL A 88 -1.72 1.08 -0.31
N PHE A 89 -2.18 0.64 0.86
CA PHE A 89 -3.58 0.68 1.26
C PHE A 89 -4.13 2.13 1.28
N LYS A 90 -3.38 3.07 1.86
CA LYS A 90 -3.75 4.49 1.87
C LYS A 90 -3.77 5.12 0.47
N THR A 91 -2.90 4.66 -0.44
CA THR A 91 -2.91 5.15 -1.84
C THR A 91 -4.23 4.77 -2.53
N MET A 92 -4.73 3.56 -2.29
CA MET A 92 -6.06 3.14 -2.76
C MET A 92 -7.16 4.04 -2.16
N GLN A 93 -7.13 4.32 -0.85
CA GLN A 93 -8.12 5.20 -0.21
C GLN A 93 -8.16 6.60 -0.85
N VAL A 94 -6.99 7.17 -1.14
CA VAL A 94 -6.87 8.49 -1.80
C VAL A 94 -7.41 8.44 -3.23
N ALA A 95 -7.04 7.43 -4.02
CA ALA A 95 -7.51 7.30 -5.40
C ALA A 95 -9.04 7.14 -5.47
N ALA A 96 -9.61 6.34 -4.56
CA ALA A 96 -11.04 6.07 -4.47
C ALA A 96 -11.85 7.21 -3.84
N GLY A 97 -11.23 8.33 -3.45
CA GLY A 97 -11.93 9.44 -2.80
C GLY A 97 -12.43 9.15 -1.38
N LEU A 98 -11.95 8.07 -0.76
CA LEU A 98 -12.31 7.62 0.59
C LEU A 98 -11.44 8.27 1.68
N ALA A 99 -10.32 8.90 1.28
CA ALA A 99 -9.46 9.70 2.14
C ALA A 99 -8.92 10.93 1.39
N LEU A 100 -8.71 12.03 2.11
CA LEU A 100 -8.03 13.21 1.57
C LEU A 100 -6.52 12.99 1.51
N PRO A 101 -5.82 13.51 0.49
CA PRO A 101 -4.37 13.40 0.38
C PRO A 101 -3.67 14.25 1.47
N ALA A 102 -2.87 13.59 2.30
CA ALA A 102 -2.03 14.24 3.31
C ALA A 102 -0.76 13.39 3.58
N PRO A 103 0.35 14.01 4.04
CA PRO A 103 1.53 13.27 4.48
C PRO A 103 1.22 12.33 5.65
N VAL A 104 1.93 11.19 5.71
CA VAL A 104 1.87 10.21 6.80
C VAL A 104 3.31 9.95 7.25
N SER A 105 3.58 10.02 8.56
CA SER A 105 4.93 9.87 9.11
C SER A 105 4.97 8.94 10.33
N ILE A 106 6.12 8.30 10.53
CA ILE A 106 6.51 7.62 11.76
C ILE A 106 7.88 8.17 12.17
N GLU A 107 7.97 8.69 13.38
CA GLU A 107 9.20 9.18 13.98
C GLU A 107 9.59 8.22 15.10
N LEU A 108 10.83 7.71 15.06
CA LEU A 108 11.35 6.75 16.03
C LEU A 108 12.54 7.40 16.73
N GLU A 109 12.51 7.40 18.06
CA GLU A 109 13.60 7.88 18.91
C GLU A 109 14.03 6.77 19.88
N LEU A 110 15.33 6.70 20.17
CA LEU A 110 15.87 5.88 21.24
C LEU A 110 16.31 6.81 22.36
N LEU A 111 15.60 6.78 23.48
CA LEU A 111 16.05 7.46 24.70
C LEU A 111 16.94 6.49 25.47
N GLY A 112 18.21 6.86 25.61
CA GLY A 112 19.20 6.19 26.44
C GLY A 112 19.36 6.86 27.79
#